data_AF-A0A8C6WY78-F1
#
_entry.id   AF-A0A8C6WY78-F1
#
_cell.length_a   1.000
_cell.length_b   1.000
_cell.length_c   1.000
_cell.angle_alpha   90.00
_cell.angle_beta   90.00
_cell.angle_gamma   90.00
#
_symmetry.space_group_name_H-M   'P 1'
#
loop_
_entity.id
_entity.type
_entity.pdbx_description
1 polymer ?
#
loop_
_entity_poly.entity_id
_entity_poly.type
_entity_poly.pdbx_seq_one_letter_code
_entity_poly.pdbx_strand_id
1 'polypeptide(L)'
;MGAVTDDEVIRKRLLIDGDGAGDDRRINVLLKSFMKWCNSPVSPEEGFTQYQRMVGNLAQCEFSMGKTLMVYDMNLREMENYETIYSNIEQNITSAHEKIAECKKEILRAKRIRKNRQEYDALAKVIQQHPDRHETLKQLEALDKELRQLSRIKENVDAKLELRKKQFHVLLSTIQELQQTLENDEKSDDDNQGSPADNGE
;
A
#
# COMPACT_ATOMS: atom_id res chain seq x y z
N MET A 1 -36.00 39.83 30.18
CA MET A 1 -34.68 40.18 30.74
C MET A 1 -33.71 39.14 30.22
N GLY A 2 -32.83 39.51 29.29
CA GLY A 2 -31.83 38.59 28.75
C GLY A 2 -30.81 38.25 29.81
N ALA A 3 -30.46 36.95 29.93
CA ALA A 3 -29.43 36.49 30.84
C ALA A 3 -28.10 37.14 30.44
N VAL A 4 -27.52 37.92 31.35
CA VAL A 4 -26.17 38.49 31.20
C VAL A 4 -25.22 37.30 31.03
N THR A 5 -24.54 37.22 29.88
CA THR A 5 -23.60 36.14 29.61
C THR A 5 -22.36 36.32 30.48
N ASP A 6 -21.66 35.24 30.83
CA ASP A 6 -20.45 35.32 31.67
C ASP A 6 -19.40 36.28 31.09
N ASP A 7 -19.31 36.39 29.76
CA ASP A 7 -18.50 37.38 29.06
C ASP A 7 -18.89 38.83 29.37
N GLU A 8 -20.18 39.14 29.50
CA GLU A 8 -20.64 40.47 29.90
C GLU A 8 -20.30 40.77 31.36
N VAL A 9 -20.37 39.77 32.24
CA VAL A 9 -19.97 39.90 33.65
C VAL A 9 -18.47 40.14 33.76
N ILE A 10 -17.65 39.36 33.03
CA ILE A 10 -16.19 39.51 32.98
C ILE A 10 -15.81 40.87 32.40
N ARG A 11 -16.43 41.29 31.30
CA ARG A 11 -16.18 42.62 30.68
C ARG A 11 -16.52 43.76 31.65
N LYS A 12 -17.68 43.70 32.32
CA LYS A 12 -18.06 44.71 33.33
C LYS A 12 -17.10 44.71 34.51
N ARG A 13 -16.63 43.55 34.95
CA ARG A 13 -15.70 43.46 36.07
C ARG A 13 -14.31 43.98 35.72
N LEU A 14 -13.81 43.70 34.52
CA LEU A 14 -12.55 44.28 34.02
C LEU A 14 -12.63 45.81 33.88
N LEU A 15 -13.78 46.35 33.46
CA LEU A 15 -14.03 47.80 33.40
C LEU A 15 -14.07 48.48 34.77
N ILE A 16 -14.52 47.76 35.81
CA ILE A 16 -14.65 48.29 37.18
C ILE A 16 -13.35 48.11 37.99
N ASP A 17 -12.72 46.94 37.89
CA ASP A 17 -11.54 46.55 38.69
C ASP A 17 -10.19 46.89 38.00
N GLY A 18 -10.21 47.21 36.70
CA GLY A 18 -9.00 47.39 35.87
C GLY A 18 -8.33 48.77 35.90
N ASP A 19 -8.24 49.44 37.06
CA ASP A 19 -7.60 50.78 37.26
C ASP A 19 -8.49 52.01 36.93
N GLY A 20 -9.63 51.86 36.26
CA GLY A 20 -10.44 52.97 35.73
C GLY A 20 -11.23 53.83 36.73
N ALA A 21 -11.63 53.29 37.88
CA ALA A 21 -12.34 54.07 38.91
C ALA A 21 -11.40 54.80 39.88
N GLY A 22 -10.12 54.39 39.92
CA GLY A 22 -9.10 54.99 40.78
C GLY A 22 -8.64 56.35 40.26
N ASP A 23 -8.44 56.47 38.95
CA ASP A 23 -7.94 57.70 38.32
C ASP A 23 -8.94 58.84 38.34
N ASP A 24 -10.21 58.59 38.01
CA ASP A 24 -11.25 59.63 38.12
C ASP A 24 -11.38 60.15 39.57
N ARG A 25 -11.29 59.25 40.55
CA ARG A 25 -11.26 59.63 41.96
C ARG A 25 -10.00 60.45 42.31
N ARG A 26 -8.82 60.06 41.83
CA ARG A 26 -7.55 60.79 42.05
C ARG A 26 -7.62 62.20 41.46
N ILE A 27 -8.10 62.34 40.24
CA ILE A 27 -8.27 63.62 39.54
C ILE A 27 -9.30 64.50 40.28
N ASN A 28 -10.43 63.93 40.69
CA ASN A 28 -11.43 64.66 41.46
C ASN A 28 -10.90 65.14 42.83
N VAL A 29 -10.04 64.34 43.49
CA VAL A 29 -9.38 64.74 44.75
C VAL A 29 -8.37 65.87 44.51
N LEU A 30 -7.58 65.80 43.44
CA LEU A 30 -6.67 66.88 43.05
C LEU A 30 -7.43 68.17 42.77
N LEU A 31 -8.52 68.11 42.00
CA LEU A 31 -9.37 69.26 41.67
C LEU A 31 -9.98 69.92 42.93
N LYS A 32 -10.53 69.12 43.85
CA LYS A 32 -11.07 69.64 45.12
C LYS A 32 -9.97 70.27 45.98
N SER A 33 -8.78 69.67 46.00
CA SER A 33 -7.62 70.19 46.75
C SER A 33 -7.15 71.52 46.17
N PHE A 34 -7.13 71.65 44.85
CA PHE A 34 -6.80 72.89 44.14
C PHE A 34 -7.82 74.00 44.44
N MET A 35 -9.12 73.71 44.30
CA MET A 35 -10.17 74.68 44.60
C MET A 35 -10.12 75.14 46.06
N LYS A 36 -9.81 74.25 47.01
CA LYS A 36 -9.64 74.62 48.42
C LYS A 36 -8.41 75.50 48.64
N TRP A 37 -7.30 75.18 47.99
CA TRP A 37 -6.05 75.95 48.06
C TRP A 37 -6.22 77.39 47.54
N CYS A 38 -6.99 77.57 46.45
CA CYS A 38 -7.26 78.91 45.88
C CYS A 38 -8.18 79.80 46.75
N ASN A 39 -9.09 79.21 47.52
CA ASN A 39 -10.18 79.94 48.17
C ASN A 39 -10.05 80.07 49.70
N SER A 40 -9.04 79.47 50.32
CA SER A 40 -8.87 79.47 51.77
C SER A 40 -7.77 80.47 52.19
N PRO A 41 -7.97 81.29 53.24
CA PRO A 41 -6.90 82.12 53.79
C PRO A 41 -5.96 81.23 54.60
N VAL A 42 -4.92 80.71 53.96
CA VAL A 42 -3.99 79.75 54.55
C VAL A 42 -2.69 80.45 54.91
N SER A 43 -2.06 80.08 56.03
CA SER A 43 -0.70 80.54 56.36
C SER A 43 0.28 80.17 55.23
N PRO A 44 1.30 80.99 54.91
CA PRO A 44 2.26 80.68 53.84
C PRO A 44 2.87 79.27 53.92
N GLU A 45 3.12 78.77 55.12
CA GLU A 45 3.70 77.44 55.39
C GLU A 45 2.71 76.30 55.10
N GLU A 46 1.45 76.46 55.50
CA GLU A 46 0.39 75.49 55.23
C GLU A 46 0.02 75.49 53.74
N GLY A 47 0.04 76.66 53.08
CA GLY A 47 -0.20 76.81 51.65
C GLY A 47 0.87 76.09 50.82
N PHE A 48 2.15 76.21 51.21
CA PHE A 48 3.24 75.49 50.56
C PHE A 48 3.13 73.97 50.75
N THR A 49 2.74 73.50 51.94
CA THR A 49 2.54 72.07 52.21
C THR A 49 1.41 71.48 51.35
N GLN A 50 0.30 72.21 51.18
CA GLN A 50 -0.80 71.79 50.30
C GLN A 50 -0.39 71.76 48.83
N TYR A 51 0.39 72.75 48.38
CA TYR A 51 0.96 72.78 47.03
C TYR A 51 1.83 71.54 46.75
N GLN A 52 2.75 71.20 47.65
CA GLN A 52 3.59 70.01 47.49
C GLN A 52 2.77 68.70 47.40
N ARG A 53 1.68 68.59 48.17
CA ARG A 53 0.76 67.45 48.07
C ARG A 53 0.04 67.39 46.72
N MET A 54 -0.37 68.54 46.18
CA MET A 54 -1.00 68.59 44.84
C MET A 54 -0.02 68.18 43.74
N VAL A 55 1.24 68.61 43.81
CA VAL A 55 2.30 68.20 42.88
C VAL A 55 2.52 66.68 42.95
N GLY A 56 2.59 66.11 44.15
CA GLY A 56 2.72 64.66 44.32
C GLY A 56 1.52 63.88 43.75
N ASN A 57 0.30 64.38 43.93
CA ASN A 57 -0.90 63.78 43.35
C ASN A 57 -0.92 63.88 41.81
N LEU A 58 -0.45 64.99 41.24
CA LEU A 58 -0.34 65.17 39.80
C LEU A 58 0.66 64.16 39.20
N ALA A 59 1.84 64.02 39.80
CA ALA A 59 2.85 63.06 39.37
C ALA A 59 2.33 61.61 39.41
N GLN A 60 1.50 61.26 40.40
CA GLN A 60 0.84 59.94 40.45
C GLN A 60 -0.17 59.75 39.32
N CYS A 61 -0.92 60.78 38.94
CA CYS A 61 -1.85 60.72 37.81
C CYS A 61 -1.10 60.53 36.48
N GLU A 62 -0.01 61.27 36.28
CA GLU A 62 0.86 61.14 35.10
C GLU A 62 1.45 59.73 34.99
N PHE A 63 1.93 59.18 36.12
CA PHE A 63 2.44 57.80 36.16
C PHE A 63 1.36 56.77 35.82
N SER A 64 0.15 56.90 36.37
CA SER A 64 -0.97 55.99 36.07
C SER A 64 -1.35 56.02 34.58
N MET A 65 -1.37 57.22 33.99
CA MET A 65 -1.62 57.39 32.55
C MET A 65 -0.55 56.69 31.71
N GLY A 66 0.73 56.91 32.03
CA GLY A 66 1.85 56.26 31.33
C GLY A 66 1.80 54.74 31.44
N LYS A 67 1.48 54.21 32.62
CA LYS A 67 1.27 52.77 32.84
C LYS A 67 0.13 52.22 31.98
N THR A 68 -0.99 52.94 31.89
CA THR A 68 -2.15 52.51 31.10
C THR A 68 -1.82 52.41 29.61
N LEU A 69 -1.06 53.37 29.07
CA LEU A 69 -0.57 53.31 27.68
C LEU A 69 0.34 52.10 27.45
N MET A 70 1.26 51.81 28.37
CA MET A 70 2.15 50.65 28.24
C MET A 70 1.39 49.31 28.30
N VAL A 71 0.35 49.22 29.14
CA VAL A 71 -0.54 48.05 29.19
C VAL A 71 -1.33 47.91 27.88
N TYR A 72 -1.81 49.01 27.32
CA TYR A 72 -2.49 49.01 26.03
C TYR A 72 -1.57 48.49 24.91
N ASP A 73 -0.34 49.00 24.82
CA ASP A 73 0.64 48.55 23.82
C ASP A 73 1.07 47.09 24.01
N MET A 74 1.10 46.61 25.26
CA MET A 74 1.31 45.20 25.57
C MET A 74 0.14 44.35 25.06
N ASN A 75 -1.11 44.77 25.32
CA ASN A 75 -2.30 44.04 24.88
C ASN A 75 -2.40 43.99 23.34
N LEU A 76 -2.02 45.06 22.64
CA LEU A 76 -1.95 45.05 21.16
C LEU A 76 -1.01 43.95 20.66
N ARG A 77 0.20 43.88 21.23
CA ARG A 77 1.18 42.83 20.88
C ARG A 77 0.70 41.43 21.24
N GLU A 78 -0.01 41.27 22.35
CA GLU A 78 -0.61 39.99 22.70
C GLU A 78 -1.69 39.56 21.71
N MET A 79 -2.54 40.49 21.23
CA MET A 79 -3.53 40.20 20.19
C MET A 79 -2.87 39.72 18.89
N GLU A 80 -1.83 40.41 18.42
CA GLU A 80 -1.07 40.00 17.22
C GLU A 80 -0.44 38.59 17.39
N ASN A 81 0.07 38.30 18.59
CA ASN A 81 0.61 36.97 18.90
C ASN A 81 -0.49 35.90 18.87
N TYR A 82 -1.68 36.19 19.42
CA TYR A 82 -2.81 35.25 19.36
C TYR A 82 -3.27 35.00 17.94
N GLU A 83 -3.33 36.01 17.07
CA GLU A 83 -3.64 35.83 15.65
C GLU A 83 -2.61 34.92 14.96
N THR A 84 -1.33 35.12 15.26
CA THR A 84 -0.24 34.28 14.74
C THR A 84 -0.39 32.84 15.20
N ILE A 85 -0.65 32.61 16.49
CA ILE A 85 -0.87 31.28 17.05
C ILE A 85 -2.08 30.61 16.39
N TYR A 86 -3.17 31.35 16.19
CA TYR A 86 -4.38 30.84 15.55
C TYR A 86 -4.10 30.37 14.11
N SER A 87 -3.44 31.20 13.30
CA SER A 87 -3.05 30.86 11.93
C SER A 87 -2.14 29.62 11.88
N ASN A 88 -1.17 29.51 12.81
CA ASN A 88 -0.30 28.34 12.91
C ASN A 88 -1.09 27.07 13.26
N ILE A 89 -2.08 27.16 14.15
CA ILE A 89 -2.95 26.03 14.50
C ILE A 89 -3.77 25.59 13.28
N GLU A 90 -4.36 26.52 12.53
CA GLU A 90 -5.12 26.21 11.32
C GLU A 90 -4.26 25.53 10.24
N GLN A 91 -3.03 26.01 10.03
CA GLN A 91 -2.08 25.38 9.11
C GLN A 91 -1.71 23.97 9.55
N ASN A 92 -1.44 23.76 10.85
CA ASN A 92 -1.14 22.45 11.39
C ASN A 92 -2.31 21.47 11.24
N ILE A 93 -3.54 21.95 11.47
CA ILE A 93 -4.76 21.16 11.26
C ILE A 93 -4.87 20.76 9.79
N THR A 94 -4.65 21.70 8.86
CA THR A 94 -4.70 21.43 7.42
C THR A 94 -3.66 20.39 7.02
N SER A 95 -2.41 20.54 7.45
CA SER A 95 -1.34 19.57 7.19
C SER A 95 -1.65 18.19 7.78
N ALA A 96 -2.25 18.12 8.97
CA ALA A 96 -2.66 16.86 9.56
C ALA A 96 -3.75 16.15 8.72
N HIS A 97 -4.72 16.90 8.18
CA HIS A 97 -5.73 16.34 7.28
C HIS A 97 -5.12 15.78 5.99
N GLU A 98 -4.15 16.48 5.41
CA GLU A 98 -3.41 15.99 4.23
C GLU A 98 -2.66 14.69 4.52
N LYS A 99 -1.93 14.63 5.64
CA LYS A 99 -1.24 13.40 6.07
C LYS A 99 -2.20 12.24 6.28
N ILE A 100 -3.36 12.48 6.90
CA ILE A 100 -4.40 11.46 7.06
C ILE A 100 -4.88 10.96 5.69
N ALA A 101 -5.10 11.85 4.73
CA ALA A 101 -5.53 11.48 3.38
C ALA A 101 -4.47 10.64 2.66
N GLU A 102 -3.19 10.98 2.82
CA GLU A 102 -2.07 10.22 2.27
C GLU A 102 -1.96 8.82 2.91
N CYS A 103 -1.95 8.73 4.25
CA CYS A 103 -1.92 7.45 4.95
C CYS A 103 -3.10 6.53 4.55
N LYS A 104 -4.29 7.11 4.30
CA LYS A 104 -5.45 6.36 3.77
C LYS A 104 -5.21 5.80 2.36
N LYS A 105 -4.46 6.50 1.50
CA LYS A 105 -4.09 5.98 0.18
C LYS A 105 -3.05 4.87 0.31
N GLU A 106 -2.06 5.06 1.17
CA GLU A 106 -1.00 4.08 1.42
C GLU A 106 -1.54 2.77 1.98
N ILE A 107 -2.45 2.82 2.96
CA ILE A 107 -3.05 1.60 3.52
C ILE A 107 -3.85 0.82 2.47
N LEU A 108 -4.55 1.49 1.56
CA LEU A 108 -5.26 0.82 0.46
C LEU A 108 -4.27 0.15 -0.50
N ARG A 109 -3.16 0.81 -0.83
CA ARG A 109 -2.08 0.22 -1.64
C ARG A 109 -1.46 -0.99 -0.95
N ALA A 110 -1.14 -0.88 0.34
CA ALA A 110 -0.57 -1.97 1.12
C ALA A 110 -1.52 -3.18 1.21
N LYS A 111 -2.83 -2.95 1.40
CA LYS A 111 -3.84 -4.01 1.37
C LYS A 111 -3.87 -4.73 0.01
N ARG A 112 -3.79 -3.98 -1.10
CA ARG A 112 -3.73 -4.58 -2.45
C ARG A 112 -2.48 -5.44 -2.62
N ILE A 113 -1.31 -4.94 -2.21
CA ILE A 113 -0.05 -5.71 -2.29
C ILE A 113 -0.16 -6.99 -1.45
N ARG A 114 -0.72 -6.90 -0.24
CA ARG A 114 -0.92 -8.08 0.62
C ARG A 114 -1.84 -9.10 -0.03
N LYS A 115 -2.95 -8.67 -0.65
CA LYS A 115 -3.86 -9.56 -1.37
C LYS A 115 -3.14 -10.27 -2.53
N ASN A 116 -2.43 -9.53 -3.37
CA ASN A 116 -1.67 -10.11 -4.48
C ASN A 116 -0.63 -11.12 -3.99
N ARG A 117 0.08 -10.81 -2.88
CA ARG A 117 1.04 -11.73 -2.27
C ARG A 117 0.38 -13.03 -1.79
N GLN A 118 -0.79 -12.94 -1.17
CA GLN A 118 -1.54 -14.13 -0.75
C GLN A 118 -1.99 -14.98 -1.95
N GLU A 119 -2.40 -14.34 -3.06
CA GLU A 119 -2.74 -15.06 -4.30
C GLU A 119 -1.51 -15.76 -4.90
N TYR A 120 -0.35 -15.10 -4.91
CA TYR A 120 0.90 -15.72 -5.35
C TYR A 120 1.32 -16.89 -4.46
N ASP A 121 1.24 -16.73 -3.13
CA ASP A 121 1.57 -17.80 -2.18
C ASP A 121 0.61 -18.99 -2.32
N ALA A 122 -0.68 -18.75 -2.56
CA ALA A 122 -1.67 -19.79 -2.81
C ALA A 122 -1.35 -20.56 -4.11
N LEU A 123 -1.04 -19.85 -5.19
CA LEU A 123 -0.67 -20.48 -6.45
C LEU A 123 0.65 -21.26 -6.34
N ALA A 124 1.65 -20.70 -5.64
CA ALA A 124 2.92 -21.37 -5.38
C ALA A 124 2.74 -22.68 -4.61
N LYS A 125 1.84 -22.71 -3.61
CA LYS A 125 1.49 -23.94 -2.89
C LYS A 125 0.88 -25.00 -3.81
N VAL A 126 0.02 -24.62 -4.75
CA VAL A 126 -0.54 -25.55 -5.73
C VAL A 126 0.56 -26.06 -6.67
N ILE A 127 1.43 -25.18 -7.17
CA ILE A 127 2.56 -25.56 -8.04
C ILE A 127 3.49 -26.54 -7.33
N GLN A 128 3.77 -26.36 -6.04
CA GLN A 128 4.61 -27.26 -5.23
C GLN A 128 4.04 -28.68 -5.06
N GLN A 129 2.74 -28.89 -5.32
CA GLN A 129 2.17 -30.25 -5.31
C GLN A 129 2.55 -31.04 -6.58
N HIS A 130 3.03 -30.36 -7.61
CA HIS A 130 3.49 -30.99 -8.85
C HIS A 130 4.99 -31.27 -8.80
N PRO A 131 5.47 -32.33 -9.48
CA PRO A 131 6.89 -32.67 -9.52
C PRO A 131 7.71 -31.57 -10.19
N ASP A 132 9.01 -31.54 -9.88
CA ASP A 132 9.91 -30.56 -10.46
C ASP A 132 9.94 -30.71 -11.99
N ARG A 133 9.90 -29.55 -12.67
CA ARG A 133 9.85 -29.50 -14.13
C ARG A 133 11.11 -30.10 -14.75
N HIS A 134 12.28 -29.84 -14.16
CA HIS A 134 13.55 -30.33 -14.67
C HIS A 134 13.66 -31.85 -14.54
N GLU A 135 13.23 -32.40 -13.40
CA GLU A 135 13.18 -33.85 -13.20
C GLU A 135 12.22 -34.53 -14.19
N THR A 136 11.02 -33.95 -14.35
CA THR A 136 10.01 -34.47 -15.29
C THR A 136 10.53 -34.46 -16.73
N LEU A 137 11.22 -33.39 -17.15
CA LEU A 137 11.83 -33.32 -18.49
C LEU A 137 12.92 -34.38 -18.70
N LYS A 138 13.75 -34.63 -17.68
CA LYS A 138 14.79 -35.65 -17.74
C LYS A 138 14.20 -37.06 -17.90
N GLN A 139 13.13 -37.36 -17.16
CA GLN A 139 12.40 -38.62 -17.30
C GLN A 139 11.79 -38.77 -18.70
N LEU A 140 11.22 -37.69 -19.24
CA LEU A 140 10.64 -37.66 -20.57
C LEU A 140 11.69 -37.95 -21.66
N GLU A 141 12.88 -37.35 -21.55
CA GLU A 141 13.99 -37.61 -22.47
C GLU A 141 14.50 -39.05 -22.39
N ALA A 142 14.55 -39.63 -21.18
CA ALA A 142 14.91 -41.04 -21.00
C ALA A 142 13.89 -41.97 -21.64
N LEU A 143 12.59 -41.74 -21.42
CA LEU A 143 11.50 -42.50 -22.03
C LEU A 143 11.52 -42.40 -23.57
N ASP A 144 11.80 -41.21 -24.13
CA ASP A 144 11.88 -41.04 -25.58
C ASP A 144 13.04 -41.85 -26.19
N LYS A 145 14.18 -41.91 -25.50
CA LYS A 145 15.31 -42.76 -25.91
C LYS A 145 14.94 -44.25 -25.89
N GLU A 146 14.28 -44.71 -24.83
CA GLU A 146 13.80 -46.09 -24.73
C GLU A 146 12.78 -46.44 -25.81
N LEU A 147 11.81 -45.55 -26.08
CA LEU A 147 10.83 -45.73 -27.14
C LEU A 147 11.48 -45.85 -28.51
N ARG A 148 12.45 -44.97 -28.83
CA ARG A 148 13.21 -45.06 -30.09
C ARG A 148 14.00 -46.37 -30.20
N GLN A 149 14.58 -46.84 -29.09
CA GLN A 149 15.29 -48.11 -29.06
C GLN A 149 14.32 -49.28 -29.30
N LEU A 150 13.19 -49.32 -28.60
CA LEU A 150 12.17 -50.35 -28.77
C LEU A 150 11.59 -50.36 -30.20
N SER A 151 11.35 -49.19 -30.80
CA SER A 151 10.90 -49.09 -32.19
C SER A 151 11.90 -49.73 -33.16
N ARG A 152 13.20 -49.44 -32.99
CA ARG A 152 14.26 -50.07 -33.81
C ARG A 152 14.32 -51.58 -33.62
N ILE A 153 14.16 -52.06 -32.39
CA ILE A 153 14.13 -53.50 -32.11
C ILE A 153 12.93 -54.15 -32.80
N LYS A 154 11.74 -53.54 -32.68
CA LYS A 154 10.52 -54.00 -33.35
C LYS A 154 10.72 -54.09 -34.87
N GLU A 155 11.20 -53.02 -35.50
CA GLU A 155 11.50 -52.99 -36.93
C GLU A 155 12.45 -54.11 -37.35
N ASN A 156 13.50 -54.37 -36.55
CA ASN A 156 14.46 -55.45 -36.83
C ASN A 156 13.83 -56.84 -36.68
N VAL A 157 12.98 -57.05 -35.67
CA VAL A 157 12.25 -58.31 -35.49
C VAL A 157 11.25 -58.54 -36.62
N ASP A 158 10.50 -57.51 -37.01
CA ASP A 158 9.56 -57.56 -38.13
C ASP A 158 10.30 -57.89 -39.44
N ALA A 159 11.46 -57.27 -39.69
CA ALA A 159 12.29 -57.59 -40.85
C ALA A 159 12.79 -59.04 -40.84
N LYS A 160 13.20 -59.57 -39.68
CA LYS A 160 13.60 -60.98 -39.52
C LYS A 160 12.42 -61.92 -39.76
N LEU A 161 11.24 -61.59 -39.25
CA LEU A 161 10.03 -62.37 -39.45
C LEU A 161 9.67 -62.44 -40.95
N GLU A 162 9.69 -61.31 -41.65
CA GLU A 162 9.44 -61.25 -43.09
C GLU A 162 10.47 -62.04 -43.89
N LEU A 163 11.75 -61.97 -43.51
CA LEU A 163 12.79 -62.82 -44.13
C LEU A 163 12.50 -64.31 -43.93
N ARG A 164 12.09 -64.73 -42.73
CA ARG A 164 11.71 -66.13 -42.46
C ARG A 164 10.48 -66.55 -43.25
N LYS A 165 9.44 -65.71 -43.35
CA LYS A 165 8.27 -65.98 -44.19
C LYS A 165 8.66 -66.21 -45.65
N LYS A 166 9.54 -65.37 -46.21
CA LYS A 166 10.08 -65.54 -47.56
C LYS A 166 10.86 -66.85 -47.72
N GLN A 167 11.71 -67.19 -46.75
CA GLN A 167 12.45 -68.47 -46.76
C GLN A 167 11.52 -69.68 -46.72
N PHE A 168 10.48 -69.65 -45.88
CA PHE A 168 9.45 -70.70 -45.83
C PHE A 168 8.67 -70.82 -47.14
N HIS A 169 8.36 -69.69 -47.78
CA HIS A 169 7.69 -69.70 -49.07
C HIS A 169 8.54 -70.37 -50.16
N VAL A 170 9.84 -70.04 -50.22
CA VAL A 170 10.78 -70.72 -51.14
C VAL A 170 10.83 -72.22 -50.87
N LEU A 171 10.95 -72.63 -49.61
CA LEU A 171 10.93 -74.06 -49.24
C LEU A 171 9.64 -74.74 -49.71
N LEU A 172 8.48 -74.12 -49.46
CA LEU A 172 7.19 -74.67 -49.87
C LEU A 172 7.09 -74.82 -51.39
N SER A 173 7.57 -73.83 -52.16
CA SER A 173 7.63 -73.90 -53.62
C SER A 173 8.55 -75.04 -54.09
N THR A 174 9.73 -75.21 -53.49
CA THR A 174 10.62 -76.34 -53.85
C THR A 174 9.99 -77.71 -53.53
N ILE A 175 9.23 -77.82 -52.43
CA ILE A 175 8.48 -79.04 -52.10
C ILE A 175 7.40 -79.30 -53.16
N GLN A 176 6.65 -78.27 -53.57
CA GLN A 176 5.63 -78.38 -54.62
C GLN A 176 6.24 -78.77 -55.97
N GLU A 177 7.38 -78.19 -56.34
CA GLU A 177 8.12 -78.55 -57.56
C GLU A 177 8.62 -80.00 -57.51
N LEU A 178 9.16 -80.46 -56.37
CA LEU A 178 9.56 -81.85 -56.18
C LEU A 178 8.36 -82.81 -56.24
N GLN A 179 7.23 -82.45 -55.61
CA GLN A 179 5.98 -83.22 -55.72
C GLN A 179 5.49 -83.31 -57.16
N GLN A 180 5.52 -82.20 -57.90
CA GLN A 180 5.13 -82.17 -59.30
C GLN A 180 6.09 -82.98 -60.19
N THR A 181 7.39 -82.98 -59.85
CA THR A 181 8.39 -83.84 -60.54
C THR A 181 8.11 -85.31 -60.27
N LEU A 182 7.86 -85.70 -59.01
CA LEU A 182 7.50 -87.08 -58.65
C LEU A 182 6.19 -87.53 -59.32
N GLU A 183 5.16 -86.67 -59.36
CA GLU A 183 3.90 -86.96 -60.07
C GLU A 183 4.10 -87.10 -61.59
N ASN A 184 5.05 -86.37 -62.18
CA ASN A 184 5.38 -86.50 -63.59
C ASN A 184 6.19 -87.78 -63.87
N ASP A 185 7.09 -88.17 -62.97
CA ASP A 185 7.84 -89.43 -63.05
C ASP A 185 6.89 -90.64 -62.90
N GLU A 186 5.95 -90.62 -61.94
CA GLU A 186 4.92 -91.67 -61.79
C GLU A 186 4.02 -91.81 -63.03
N LYS A 187 3.66 -90.69 -63.68
CA LYS A 187 2.91 -90.72 -64.95
C LYS A 187 3.74 -91.25 -66.13
N SER A 188 5.06 -91.10 -66.10
CA SER A 188 5.96 -91.62 -67.14
C SER A 188 6.27 -93.11 -66.98
N ASP A 189 6.20 -93.65 -65.76
CA ASP A 189 6.35 -95.09 -65.49
C ASP A 189 5.06 -95.90 -65.80
N ASP A 190 3.88 -95.29 -65.68
CA ASP A 190 2.60 -95.94 -66.03
C ASP A 190 2.40 -96.13 -67.56
N ASP A 191 3.11 -95.35 -68.39
CA ASP A 191 3.13 -95.49 -69.85
C ASP A 191 4.07 -96.62 -70.34
N ASN A 192 4.88 -97.24 -69.47
CA ASN A 192 5.91 -98.22 -69.85
C ASN A 192 5.61 -99.68 -69.42
N GLN A 193 4.42 -99.98 -68.87
CA GLN A 193 3.93 -101.35 -68.64
C GLN A 193 2.56 -101.60 -69.28
N GLY A 194 2.54 -101.59 -70.62
CA GLY A 194 1.42 -102.05 -71.45
C GLY A 194 1.91 -102.70 -72.74
N SER A 195 2.61 -103.85 -72.65
CA SER A 195 2.83 -104.75 -73.80
C SER A 195 1.66 -105.75 -73.88
N PRO A 196 1.30 -106.32 -75.05
CA PRO A 196 2.15 -107.37 -75.60
C PRO A 196 2.16 -107.53 -77.14
N ALA A 197 3.21 -108.19 -77.60
CA ALA A 197 3.25 -108.91 -78.86
C ALA A 197 2.18 -110.03 -78.93
N ASP A 198 1.55 -110.21 -80.10
CA ASP A 198 0.94 -111.48 -80.51
C ASP A 198 1.11 -111.68 -82.04
N ASN A 199 1.18 -112.95 -82.41
CA ASN A 199 1.85 -113.58 -83.56
C ASN A 199 1.05 -113.60 -84.87
N GLY A 200 1.73 -113.96 -85.97
CA GLY A 200 1.26 -115.06 -86.83
C GLY A 200 1.17 -114.81 -88.34
N GLU A 201 1.96 -115.61 -89.09
CA GLU A 201 2.00 -115.89 -90.54
C GLU A 201 2.68 -114.90 -91.51
#